data_AF-A0AA44IIM9-F1
#
_entry.id   AF-A0AA44IIM9-F1
#
_cell.length_a   1.000
_cell.length_b   1.000
_cell.length_c   1.000
_cell.angle_alpha   90.00
_cell.angle_beta   90.00
_cell.angle_gamma   90.00
#
_symmetry.space_group_name_H-M   'P 1'
#
loop_
_entity.id
_entity.type
_entity.pdbx_description
1 polymer ?
#
loop_
_entity_poly.entity_id
_entity_poly.type
_entity_poly.pdbx_seq_one_letter_code
_entity_poly.pdbx_strand_id
1 'polypeptide(L)' 'MELIQYNAPVIECDNFEITEEQAWFLVFVAVLLALGATVVLGAAVWCLVQGKGSFTGGVKWENGLNVNIECK' A
#
# COMPACT_ATOMS: atom_id res chain seq x y z
N MET A 1 -37.65 -10.53 -51.00
CA MET A 1 -36.30 -9.93 -50.90
C MET A 1 -36.06 -9.73 -49.42
N GLU A 2 -35.42 -10.70 -48.77
CA GLU A 2 -35.20 -10.65 -47.32
C GLU A 2 -33.91 -9.86 -47.07
N LEU A 3 -34.02 -8.77 -46.31
CA LEU A 3 -32.86 -7.96 -45.93
C LEU A 3 -32.18 -8.64 -44.74
N ILE A 4 -30.95 -9.10 -44.95
CA ILE A 4 -30.14 -9.69 -43.88
C ILE A 4 -29.72 -8.55 -42.94
N GLN A 5 -30.26 -8.56 -41.71
CA GLN A 5 -29.95 -7.56 -40.70
C GLN A 5 -28.55 -7.82 -40.15
N TYR A 6 -27.61 -6.95 -40.51
CA TYR A 6 -26.24 -6.97 -39.97
C TYR A 6 -26.24 -6.44 -38.53
N ASN A 7 -25.98 -7.32 -37.57
CA ASN A 7 -25.72 -6.95 -36.18
C ASN A 7 -24.20 -6.90 -35.97
N ALA A 8 -23.63 -5.69 -35.91
CA ALA A 8 -22.24 -5.52 -35.51
C ALA A 8 -22.07 -5.89 -34.02
N PRO A 9 -20.94 -6.49 -33.62
CA PRO A 9 -20.61 -6.65 -32.21
C PRO A 9 -20.41 -5.27 -31.58
N VAL A 10 -21.14 -4.99 -30.50
CA VAL A 10 -20.86 -3.83 -29.65
C VAL A 10 -19.60 -4.14 -28.85
N ILE A 11 -18.60 -3.27 -28.95
CA ILE A 11 -17.45 -3.31 -28.07
C ILE A 11 -17.91 -2.65 -26.78
N GLU A 12 -18.15 -3.44 -25.74
CA GLU A 12 -18.30 -2.95 -24.37
C GLU A 12 -16.93 -2.40 -23.94
N CYS A 13 -16.70 -1.13 -24.25
CA CYS A 13 -15.61 -0.37 -23.65
C CYS A 13 -16.02 -0.10 -22.21
N ASP A 14 -15.69 -1.02 -21.30
CA ASP A 14 -15.78 -0.79 -19.86
C ASP A 14 -14.90 0.43 -19.53
N ASN A 15 -15.54 1.60 -19.43
CA ASN A 15 -14.97 2.71 -18.72
C ASN A 15 -14.97 2.25 -17.27
N PHE A 16 -13.80 1.93 -16.74
CA PHE A 16 -13.63 1.60 -15.33
C PHE A 16 -13.97 2.86 -14.55
N GLU A 17 -15.26 3.05 -14.26
CA GLU A 17 -15.75 4.09 -13.38
C GLU A 17 -15.25 3.65 -12.00
N ILE A 18 -14.12 4.21 -11.58
CA ILE A 18 -13.63 4.06 -10.21
C ILE A 18 -14.71 4.70 -9.34
N THR A 19 -15.67 3.89 -8.91
CA THR A 19 -16.74 4.33 -8.04
C THR A 19 -16.10 4.80 -6.75
N GLU A 20 -16.53 5.95 -6.23
CA GLU A 20 -15.87 6.66 -5.12
C GLU A 20 -15.65 5.77 -3.89
N GLU A 21 -16.49 4.74 -3.72
CA GLU A 21 -16.41 3.74 -2.66
C GLU A 21 -15.13 2.89 -2.71
N GLN A 22 -14.59 2.62 -3.89
CA GLN A 22 -13.35 1.86 -4.08
C GLN A 22 -12.10 2.75 -3.92
N ALA A 23 -12.24 4.05 -4.18
CA ALA A 23 -11.14 5.01 -4.08
C ALA A 23 -10.70 5.25 -2.62
N TRP A 24 -11.62 5.18 -1.66
CA TRP A 24 -11.29 5.36 -0.24
C TRP A 24 -10.38 4.29 0.35
N PHE A 25 -10.38 3.08 -0.22
CA PHE A 25 -9.41 2.05 0.15
C PHE A 25 -7.97 2.50 -0.12
N LEU A 26 -7.72 3.20 -1.22
CA LEU A 26 -6.39 3.74 -1.54
C LEU A 26 -5.93 4.77 -0.51
N VAL A 27 -6.84 5.62 -0.02
CA VAL A 27 -6.52 6.61 1.04
C VAL A 27 -6.09 5.91 2.31
N PHE A 28 -6.82 4.86 2.72
CA PHE A 28 -6.47 4.08 3.90
C PHE A 28 -5.08 3.43 3.76
N VAL A 29 -4.79 2.82 2.61
CA VAL A 29 -3.46 2.23 2.33
C VAL A 29 -2.36 3.29 2.34
N ALA A 30 -2.62 4.46 1.74
CA ALA A 30 -1.66 5.56 1.70
C ALA A 30 -1.29 6.06 3.12
N VAL A 31 -2.27 6.14 4.03
CA VAL A 31 -2.03 6.52 5.43
C VAL A 31 -1.19 5.48 6.16
N LEU A 32 -1.47 4.18 5.98
CA LEU A 32 -0.66 3.12 6.58
C LEU A 32 0.78 3.13 6.07
N LEU A 33 0.97 3.35 4.77
CA LEU A 33 2.30 3.44 4.17
C LEU A 33 3.05 4.68 4.68
N ALA A 34 2.38 5.83 4.79
CA ALA A 34 2.97 7.03 5.36
C ALA A 34 3.40 6.83 6.82
N LEU A 35 2.55 6.23 7.66
CA LEU A 35 2.90 5.91 9.05
C LEU A 35 4.09 4.93 9.11
N GLY A 36 4.06 3.86 8.32
CA GLY A 36 5.19 2.92 8.24
C GLY A 36 6.49 3.60 7.82
N ALA A 37 6.43 4.45 6.79
CA ALA A 37 7.58 5.19 6.28
C ALA A 37 8.15 6.16 7.34
N THR A 38 7.30 6.88 8.08
CA THR A 38 7.77 7.80 9.13
C THR A 38 8.50 7.07 10.26
N VAL A 39 8.02 5.88 10.66
CA VAL A 39 8.69 5.05 11.69
C VAL A 39 10.05 4.57 11.18
N VAL A 40 10.12 4.06 9.95
CA VAL A 40 11.39 3.57 9.36
C VAL A 40 12.39 4.71 9.17
N LEU A 41 11.96 5.86 8.65
CA LEU A 41 12.81 7.04 8.48
C LEU A 41 13.28 7.60 9.82
N GLY A 42 12.40 7.64 10.82
CA GLY A 42 12.76 8.05 12.18
C GLY A 42 13.83 7.15 12.79
N ALA A 43 13.70 5.83 12.61
CA ALA A 43 14.71 4.88 13.05
C ALA A 43 16.03 5.03 12.26
N ALA A 44 15.97 5.29 10.95
CA ALA A 44 17.16 5.55 10.14
C ALA A 44 17.91 6.82 10.59
N VAL A 45 17.19 7.92 10.84
CA VAL A 45 17.78 9.16 11.37
C VAL A 45 18.38 8.92 12.76
N TRP A 46 17.70 8.16 13.62
CA TRP A 46 18.23 7.79 14.93
C TRP A 46 19.55 7.01 14.83
N CYS A 47 19.64 6.05 13.90
CA CYS A 47 20.89 5.33 13.63
C CYS A 47 22.02 6.29 13.23
N LEU A 48 21.74 7.28 12.37
CA LEU A 48 22.74 8.25 11.91
C LEU A 48 23.25 9.15 13.04
N VAL A 49 22.38 9.57 13.97
CA VAL A 49 22.74 10.51 15.04
C VAL A 49 23.39 9.80 16.22
N GLN A 50 22.83 8.67 16.66
CA GLN A 50 23.30 7.96 17.88
C GLN A 50 24.35 6.88 17.59
N GLY A 51 24.61 6.59 16.32
CA GLY A 51 25.79 5.85 15.86
C GLY A 51 25.77 4.33 16.06
N LYS A 52 25.38 3.82 17.25
CA LYS A 52 25.35 2.37 17.55
C LYS A 52 24.32 2.01 18.60
N GLY A 53 23.46 1.03 18.31
CA GLY A 53 22.49 0.49 19.26
C GLY A 53 21.28 -0.17 18.60
N SER A 54 20.50 -0.90 19.39
CA SER A 54 19.19 -1.39 18.97
C SER A 54 18.11 -0.38 19.35
N PHE A 55 17.21 -0.05 18.42
CA PHE A 55 16.04 0.76 18.75
C PHE A 55 15.20 0.00 19.79
N THR A 56 15.02 0.57 21.00
CA THR A 56 14.33 -0.07 22.15
C THR A 56 12.80 -0.08 21.96
N GLY A 57 12.33 -0.58 20.82
CA GLY A 57 10.91 -0.52 20.43
C GLY A 57 10.51 -1.53 19.37
N GLY A 58 11.08 -2.74 19.41
CA GLY A 58 10.69 -3.83 18.52
C GLY A 58 9.27 -4.35 18.81
N VAL A 59 8.53 -4.66 17.75
CA VAL A 59 7.20 -5.30 17.87
C VAL A 59 7.36 -6.80 17.66
N LYS A 60 6.83 -7.59 18.61
CA LYS A 60 6.84 -9.05 18.55
C LYS A 60 5.42 -9.56 18.69
N TRP A 61 4.93 -10.24 17.66
CA TRP A 61 3.69 -11.01 17.73
C TRP A 61 3.95 -12.44 18.21
N GLU A 62 3.12 -12.94 19.13
CA GLU A 62 3.23 -14.27 19.78
C GLU A 62 3.39 -15.45 18.78
N ASN A 63 2.75 -15.38 17.60
CA ASN A 63 2.86 -16.40 16.53
C ASN A 63 3.14 -15.74 15.17
N GLY A 64 4.03 -14.75 15.11
CA GLY A 64 4.21 -14.01 13.86
C GLY A 64 5.49 -13.21 13.75
N LEU A 65 5.36 -12.05 13.11
CA LEU A 65 6.49 -11.20 12.75
C LEU A 65 7.12 -10.58 14.00
N ASN A 66 8.44 -10.73 14.10
CA ASN A 66 9.27 -10.04 15.06
C ASN A 66 10.14 -9.04 14.29
N VAL A 67 9.85 -7.74 14.46
CA VAL A 67 10.59 -6.67 13.81
C VAL A 67 11.49 -6.02 14.85
N ASN A 68 12.80 -6.21 14.69
CA ASN A 68 13.82 -5.50 15.44
C ASN A 68 14.61 -4.60 14.50
N ILE A 69 14.78 -3.33 14.88
CA ILE A 69 15.55 -2.36 14.07
C ILE A 69 16.88 -2.14 14.79
N GLU A 70 17.94 -2.74 14.25
CA GLU A 70 19.31 -2.61 14.77
C GLU A 70 20.11 -1.64 13.90
N CYS A 71 20.78 -0.69 14.53
CA CYS A 71 21.70 0.24 13.89
C CYS A 71 23.14 -0.29 14.06
N LYS A 72 23.83 -0.60 12.97
CA LYS A 72 25.20 -1.13 12.97
C LYS A 72 26.20 -0.20 12.30
#